data_AF-A0A381XDR1-F1
#
_entry.id   AF-A0A381XDR1-F1
#
_cell.length_a   1.000
_cell.length_b   1.000
_cell.length_c   1.000
_cell.angle_alpha   90.00
_cell.angle_beta   90.00
_cell.angle_gamma   90.00
#
_symmetry.space_group_name_H-M   'P 1'
#
loop_
_entity.id
_entity.type
_entity.pdbx_description
1 polymer ?
#
loop_
_entity_poly.entity_id
_entity_poly.type
_entity_poly.pdbx_seq_one_letter_code
_entity_poly.pdbx_strand_id
1 'polypeptide(L)'
;MTLIALWEAFVRIGNIASWLLPTPSSIGYTLYDSASLLASHSLVTLEEVLIGFILALVSGLTLASGITLSKTLEKALYPFLIASQTVPVIVIAPMLLVWVGYGLMPKVIVVALI
;
A
#
# COMPACT_ATOMS: atom_id res chain seq x y z
N MET A 1 -0.85 30.00 1.98
CA MET A 1 -2.12 30.72 1.72
C MET A 1 -2.14 31.38 0.35
N THR A 2 -1.19 32.27 0.03
CA THR A 2 -1.10 32.98 -1.27
C THR A 2 -1.08 32.05 -2.49
N LEU A 3 -0.36 30.93 -2.42
CA LEU A 3 -0.31 29.94 -3.50
C LEU A 3 -1.69 29.29 -3.78
N ILE A 4 -2.47 29.02 -2.73
CA ILE A 4 -3.80 28.40 -2.83
C ILE A 4 -4.78 29.40 -3.44
N ALA A 5 -4.72 30.67 -3.02
CA ALA A 5 -5.54 31.74 -3.58
C ALA A 5 -5.23 32.00 -5.06
N LEU A 6 -3.95 31.98 -5.45
CA LEU A 6 -3.52 32.09 -6.85
C LEU A 6 -4.01 30.92 -7.70
N TRP A 7 -3.91 29.69 -7.19
CA TRP A 7 -4.42 28.50 -7.86
C TRP A 7 -5.94 28.56 -8.03
N GLU A 8 -6.67 28.94 -6.99
CA GLU A 8 -8.12 29.08 -7.06
C GLU A 8 -8.55 30.18 -8.04
N ALA A 9 -7.88 31.33 -8.04
CA ALA A 9 -8.12 32.40 -9.00
C ALA A 9 -7.83 31.93 -10.44
N PHE A 10 -6.72 31.23 -10.67
CA PHE A 10 -6.34 30.72 -11.99
C PHE A 10 -7.38 29.73 -12.55
N VAL A 11 -7.88 28.81 -11.73
CA VAL A 11 -8.91 27.84 -12.14
C VAL A 11 -10.24 28.52 -12.42
N ARG A 12 -10.66 29.45 -11.55
CA ARG A 12 -11.94 30.15 -11.69
C ARG A 12 -11.95 31.10 -12.88
N ILE A 13 -10.86 31.85 -13.10
CA ILE A 13 -10.72 32.78 -14.23
C ILE A 13 -10.56 32.01 -15.54
N GLY A 14 -9.79 30.93 -15.54
CA GLY A 14 -9.58 30.07 -16.71
C GLY A 14 -10.78 29.18 -17.08
N ASN A 15 -11.85 29.19 -16.28
CA ASN A 15 -13.04 28.34 -16.42
C ASN A 15 -12.68 26.86 -16.71
N ILE A 16 -11.63 26.39 -16.02
CA ILE A 16 -11.06 25.06 -16.24
C ILE A 16 -12.04 24.03 -15.70
N ALA A 17 -12.33 23.00 -16.49
CA ALA A 17 -13.24 21.95 -16.08
C ALA A 17 -12.73 21.25 -14.81
N SER A 18 -13.63 21.00 -13.86
CA SER A 18 -13.31 20.45 -12.53
C SER A 18 -12.71 19.04 -12.54
N TRP A 19 -12.96 18.26 -13.61
CA TRP A 19 -12.33 16.96 -13.83
C TRP A 19 -10.86 17.06 -14.26
N LEU A 20 -10.44 18.21 -14.80
CA LEU A 20 -9.07 18.46 -15.23
C LEU A 20 -8.25 19.14 -14.12
N LEU A 21 -8.81 20.16 -13.47
CA LEU A 21 -8.19 20.82 -12.33
C LEU A 21 -9.27 21.28 -11.33
N PRO A 22 -9.54 20.52 -10.26
CA PRO A 22 -10.48 20.93 -9.22
C PRO A 22 -9.95 22.15 -8.47
N THR A 23 -10.85 23.04 -8.02
CA THR A 23 -10.45 24.17 -7.18
C THR A 23 -10.05 23.69 -5.79
N PRO A 24 -9.10 24.35 -5.11
CA PRO A 24 -8.76 24.03 -3.73
C PRO A 24 -9.97 24.00 -2.79
N SER A 25 -10.94 24.92 -2.97
CA SER A 25 -12.21 24.92 -2.25
C SER A 25 -13.03 23.63 -2.43
N SER A 26 -13.08 23.09 -3.66
CA SER A 26 -13.80 21.85 -3.97
C SER A 26 -13.10 20.64 -3.35
N ILE A 27 -11.77 20.61 -3.34
CA ILE A 27 -10.99 19.57 -2.67
C ILE A 27 -11.30 19.56 -1.17
N GLY A 28 -11.32 20.74 -0.54
CA GLY A 28 -11.67 20.88 0.87
C GLY A 28 -13.10 20.44 1.19
N TYR A 29 -14.06 20.79 0.33
CA TYR A 29 -15.45 20.35 0.48
C TYR A 29 -15.59 18.83 0.36
N THR A 30 -15.00 18.21 -0.68
CA THR A 30 -15.03 16.75 -0.87
C THR A 30 -14.30 16.02 0.25
N LEU A 31 -13.19 16.57 0.76
CA LEU A 31 -12.48 16.00 1.93
C LEU A 31 -13.39 15.93 3.15
N TYR A 32 -14.20 16.96 3.41
CA TYR A 32 -15.12 16.98 4.54
C TYR A 32 -16.34 16.08 4.29
N ASP A 33 -16.95 16.18 3.11
CA ASP A 33 -18.14 15.41 2.73
C ASP A 33 -17.86 13.90 2.68
N SER A 34 -16.73 13.51 2.11
CA SER A 34 -16.28 12.11 2.04
C SER A 34 -15.41 11.69 3.22
N ALA A 35 -15.29 12.51 4.29
CA ALA A 35 -14.39 12.23 5.41
C ALA A 35 -14.67 10.87 6.08
N SER A 36 -15.95 10.52 6.27
CA SER A 36 -16.37 9.26 6.88
C SER A 36 -16.01 8.05 6.01
N LEU A 37 -16.17 8.17 4.68
CA LEU A 37 -15.80 7.16 3.70
C LEU A 37 -14.29 6.99 3.60
N LEU A 38 -13.55 8.10 3.57
CA LEU A 38 -12.09 8.11 3.60
C LEU A 38 -11.57 7.46 4.88
N ALA A 39 -12.16 7.78 6.02
CA ALA A 39 -11.80 7.18 7.30
C ALA A 39 -12.07 5.68 7.32
N SER A 40 -13.23 5.21 6.84
CA SER A 40 -13.55 3.78 6.83
C SER A 40 -12.59 2.99 5.93
N HIS A 41 -12.28 3.49 4.72
CA HIS A 41 -11.30 2.85 3.85
C HIS A 41 -9.87 2.92 4.40
N SER A 42 -9.51 4.00 5.08
CA SER A 42 -8.21 4.12 5.74
C SER A 42 -8.06 3.11 6.86
N LEU A 43 -9.10 2.88 7.66
CA LEU A 43 -9.09 1.87 8.72
C LEU A 43 -8.94 0.46 8.17
N VAL A 44 -9.64 0.12 7.09
CA VAL A 44 -9.49 -1.19 6.42
C VAL A 44 -8.06 -1.37 5.90
N THR A 45 -7.50 -0.34 5.27
CA THR A 45 -6.10 -0.38 4.78
C THR A 45 -5.12 -0.53 5.94
N LEU A 46 -5.37 0.16 7.06
CA LEU A 46 -4.55 0.06 8.26
C LEU A 46 -4.59 -1.36 8.85
N GLU A 47 -5.77 -1.98 8.91
CA GLU A 47 -5.93 -3.36 9.35
C GLU A 47 -5.15 -4.34 8.46
N GLU A 48 -5.30 -4.22 7.13
CA GLU A 48 -4.57 -5.02 6.15
C GLU A 48 -3.05 -4.90 6.34
N VAL A 49 -2.56 -3.67 6.56
CA VAL A 49 -1.13 -3.40 6.80
C VAL A 49 -0.66 -3.97 8.13
N LEU A 50 -1.42 -3.78 9.22
CA LEU A 50 -1.03 -4.26 10.54
C LEU A 50 -0.94 -5.79 10.60
N ILE A 51 -1.91 -6.49 10.01
CA ILE A 51 -1.90 -7.95 9.95
C ILE A 51 -0.71 -8.44 9.12
N GLY A 52 -0.50 -7.88 7.92
CA GLY A 52 0.63 -8.23 7.07
C GLY A 52 1.98 -7.94 7.72
N PHE A 53 2.10 -6.80 8.41
CA PHE A 53 3.31 -6.42 9.12
C PHE A 53 3.66 -7.38 10.27
N ILE A 54 2.67 -7.79 11.08
CA ILE A 54 2.89 -8.76 12.16
C ILE A 54 3.36 -10.10 11.57
N LEU A 55 2.78 -10.54 10.46
CA LEU A 55 3.20 -11.77 9.77
C LEU A 55 4.62 -11.65 9.22
N ALA A 56 4.97 -10.53 8.58
CA ALA A 56 6.33 -10.26 8.11
C ALA A 56 7.32 -10.27 9.28
N LEU A 57 6.98 -9.60 10.38
CA LEU A 57 7.86 -9.49 11.56
C LEU A 57 8.14 -10.86 12.17
N VAL A 58 7.10 -11.66 12.42
CA VAL A 58 7.25 -12.99 13.03
C VAL A 58 8.01 -13.94 12.11
N SER A 59 7.61 -14.02 10.83
CA SER A 59 8.26 -14.92 9.86
C SER A 59 9.69 -14.49 9.55
N GLY A 60 9.92 -13.19 9.31
CA GLY A 60 11.22 -12.61 9.04
C GLY A 60 12.19 -12.79 10.21
N LEU A 61 11.76 -12.53 11.45
CA LEU A 61 12.59 -12.73 12.63
C LEU A 61 12.95 -14.21 12.83
N THR A 62 12.00 -15.11 12.60
CA THR A 62 12.22 -16.57 12.70
C THR A 62 13.23 -17.04 11.65
N LEU A 63 13.05 -16.62 10.39
CA LEU A 63 13.95 -16.95 9.27
C LEU A 63 15.34 -16.36 9.48
N ALA A 64 15.45 -15.08 9.82
CA ALA A 64 16.71 -14.40 10.06
C ALA A 64 17.49 -15.03 11.21
N SER A 65 16.80 -15.39 12.30
CA SER A 65 17.41 -16.11 13.42
C SER A 65 17.92 -17.48 12.96
N GLY A 66 17.10 -18.28 12.27
CA GLY A 66 17.51 -19.59 11.77
C GLY A 66 18.73 -19.54 10.83
N ILE A 67 18.75 -18.55 9.92
CA ILE A 67 19.87 -18.32 8.99
C ILE A 67 21.14 -17.92 9.75
N THR A 68 21.00 -17.06 10.77
CA THR A 68 22.15 -16.59 11.56
C THR A 68 22.76 -17.72 12.40
N LEU A 69 21.93 -18.61 12.95
CA LEU A 69 22.41 -19.73 13.77
C LEU A 69 22.96 -20.93 12.98
N SER A 70 22.60 -21.08 11.70
CA SER A 70 22.97 -22.27 10.91
C SER A 70 23.49 -21.95 9.51
N LYS A 71 24.76 -22.29 9.27
CA LYS A 71 25.41 -22.18 7.95
C LYS A 71 24.74 -23.04 6.87
N THR A 72 24.10 -24.15 7.24
CA THR A 72 23.33 -24.97 6.31
C THR A 72 22.05 -24.27 5.90
N LEU A 73 21.36 -23.64 6.86
CA LEU A 73 20.11 -22.93 6.58
C LEU A 73 20.34 -21.64 5.79
N GLU A 74 21.44 -20.93 6.08
CA GLU A 74 21.94 -19.82 5.27
C GLU A 74 22.10 -20.23 3.81
N LYS A 75 22.88 -21.28 3.53
CA LYS A 75 23.11 -21.74 2.15
C LYS A 75 21.84 -22.24 1.45
N ALA A 76 20.91 -22.84 2.20
CA ALA A 76 19.68 -23.38 1.64
C ALA A 76 18.61 -22.32 1.38
N LEU A 77 18.36 -21.40 2.31
CA LEU A 77 17.24 -20.45 2.26
C LEU A 77 17.59 -19.11 1.64
N TYR A 78 18.83 -18.64 1.80
CA TYR A 78 19.25 -17.31 1.33
C TYR A 78 19.05 -17.10 -0.18
N PRO A 79 19.31 -18.09 -1.06
CA PRO A 79 19.04 -17.95 -2.50
C PRO A 79 17.55 -17.75 -2.81
N PHE A 80 16.65 -18.49 -2.15
CA PHE A 80 15.20 -18.36 -2.34
C PHE A 80 14.67 -17.04 -1.82
N LEU A 81 15.22 -16.56 -0.69
CA LEU A 81 14.88 -15.26 -0.11
C LEU A 81 15.18 -14.13 -1.08
N ILE A 82 16.40 -14.11 -1.65
CA ILE A 82 16.78 -13.12 -2.66
C ILE A 82 15.92 -13.26 -3.91
N ALA A 83 15.72 -14.48 -4.41
CA ALA A 83 14.89 -14.71 -5.60
C ALA A 83 13.47 -14.17 -5.42
N SER A 84 12.85 -14.40 -4.26
CA SER A 84 11.52 -13.88 -3.95
C SER A 84 11.46 -12.35 -4.04
N GLN A 85 12.50 -11.66 -3.58
CA GLN A 85 12.57 -10.20 -3.59
C GLN A 85 12.81 -9.59 -4.98
N THR A 86 13.20 -10.41 -5.97
CA THR A 86 13.35 -9.94 -7.36
C THR A 86 12.04 -9.91 -8.14
N VAL A 87 10.99 -10.59 -7.65
CA VAL A 87 9.72 -10.69 -8.36
C VAL A 87 8.90 -9.41 -8.13
N PRO A 88 8.50 -8.67 -9.19
CA PRO A 88 7.73 -7.44 -9.02
C PRO A 88 6.36 -7.70 -8.42
N VAL A 89 5.94 -6.90 -7.43
CA VAL A 89 4.64 -7.03 -6.75
C VAL A 89 3.46 -7.00 -7.74
N ILE A 90 3.56 -6.20 -8.79
CA ILE A 90 2.52 -6.09 -9.83
C ILE A 90 2.26 -7.42 -10.55
N VAL A 91 3.25 -8.33 -10.60
CA VAL A 91 3.12 -9.67 -11.19
C VAL A 91 2.51 -10.64 -10.18
N ILE A 92 2.87 -10.53 -8.90
CA ILE A 92 2.42 -11.46 -7.85
C ILE A 92 0.96 -11.21 -7.47
N ALA A 93 0.54 -9.94 -7.38
CA ALA A 93 -0.81 -9.57 -6.97
C ALA A 93 -1.94 -10.29 -7.75
N PRO A 94 -1.96 -10.32 -9.09
CA PRO A 94 -2.98 -11.07 -9.84
C PRO A 94 -2.88 -12.59 -9.63
N MET A 95 -1.68 -13.17 -9.47
CA MET A 95 -1.56 -14.61 -9.19
C MET A 95 -2.15 -14.98 -7.82
N LEU A 96 -1.92 -14.16 -6.80
CA LEU A 96 -2.49 -14.36 -5.47
C LEU A 96 -4.02 -14.26 -5.49
N LEU A 97 -4.58 -13.35 -6.27
CA LEU A 97 -6.05 -13.26 -6.45
C LEU A 97 -6.63 -14.53 -7.06
N VAL A 98 -5.94 -15.16 -8.02
CA VAL A 98 -6.39 -16.42 -8.62
C VAL A 98 -6.29 -17.60 -7.65
N TRP A 99 -5.24 -17.63 -6.82
CA TRP A 99 -5.03 -18.72 -5.85
C TRP A 99 -5.89 -18.64 -4.61
N VAL A 100 -5.96 -17.46 -3.99
CA VAL A 100 -6.54 -17.26 -2.65
C VAL A 100 -7.91 -16.57 -2.73
N GLY A 101 -8.32 -16.11 -3.92
CA GLY A 101 -9.58 -15.41 -4.16
C GLY A 101 -9.49 -13.91 -3.85
N TYR A 102 -10.63 -13.23 -3.98
CA TYR A 102 -10.76 -11.82 -3.63
C TYR A 102 -10.94 -11.63 -2.12
N GLY A 103 -10.38 -10.55 -1.56
CA GLY A 103 -10.59 -10.17 -0.17
C GLY A 103 -9.33 -9.65 0.50
N LEU A 104 -9.24 -9.85 1.82
CA LEU A 104 -8.15 -9.38 2.68
C LEU A 104 -6.87 -10.19 2.50
N MET A 105 -6.99 -11.50 2.27
CA MET A 105 -5.85 -12.44 2.22
C MET A 105 -4.77 -12.08 1.18
N PRO A 106 -5.08 -11.82 -0.10
CA PRO A 106 -4.07 -11.46 -1.09
C PRO A 106 -3.29 -10.21 -0.71
N LYS A 107 -3.97 -9.22 -0.12
CA LYS A 107 -3.36 -7.94 0.27
C LYS A 107 -2.41 -8.13 1.46
N VAL A 108 -2.84 -8.90 2.47
CA VAL A 108 -2.01 -9.24 3.62
C VAL A 108 -0.76 -10.02 3.21
N ILE A 109 -0.89 -10.98 2.28
CA ILE A 109 0.26 -11.74 1.77
C ILE A 109 1.25 -10.83 1.04
N VAL A 110 0.76 -9.88 0.23
CA VAL A 110 1.61 -8.89 -0.43
C VAL A 110 2.35 -8.03 0.59
N VAL A 111 1.65 -7.50 1.60
CA VAL A 111 2.28 -6.73 2.69
C VAL A 111 3.32 -7.57 3.44
N ALA A 112 3.05 -8.86 3.64
CA ALA A 112 3.98 -9.74 4.35
C ALA A 112 5.25 -10.08 3.55
N LEU A 113 5.21 -9.95 2.23
CA LEU A 113 6.31 -10.29 1.32
C LEU A 113 7.29 -9.14 1.08
N ILE A 114 6.81 -7.91 1.24
CA ILE A 114 7.57 -6.65 1.08
C ILE A 114 8.35 -6.36 2.36
#